data_AF-A0AAD2VLU2-F1
#
_entry.id   AF-A0AAD2VLU2-F1
#
_cell.length_a   1.000
_cell.length_b   1.000
_cell.length_c   1.000
_cell.angle_alpha   90.00
_cell.angle_beta   90.00
_cell.angle_gamma   90.00
#
_symmetry.space_group_name_H-M   'P 1'
#
loop_
_entity.id
_entity.type
_entity.pdbx_description
1 polymer ?
#
loop_
_entity_poly.entity_id
_entity_poly.type
_entity_poly.pdbx_seq_one_letter_code
_entity_poly.pdbx_strand_id
1 'polypeptide(L)' 'IPFEGERHNALDDARYQAKYVSVIWQKLIPSQADS' A
#
# COMPACT_ATOMS: atom_id res chain seq x y z
N ILE A 1 -6.44 3.16 -3.18
CA ILE A 1 -6.87 1.83 -2.70
C ILE A 1 -7.98 2.06 -1.69
N PRO A 2 -9.19 1.52 -1.90
CA PRO A 2 -10.26 1.60 -0.91
C PRO A 2 -9.82 0.93 0.41
N PHE A 3 -10.28 1.45 1.54
CA PHE A 3 -10.04 0.82 2.84
C PHE A 3 -10.91 -0.44 2.97
N GLU A 4 -10.26 -1.57 3.24
CA GLU A 4 -10.91 -2.87 3.42
C GLU A 4 -10.56 -3.36 4.83
N GLY A 5 -11.38 -3.00 5.82
CA GLY A 5 -11.16 -3.33 7.22
C GLY A 5 -12.21 -2.73 8.15
N GLU A 6 -12.20 -3.14 9.41
CA GLU A 6 -12.97 -2.48 10.46
C GLU A 6 -12.27 -1.18 10.86
N ARG A 7 -12.98 -0.06 10.80
CA ARG A 7 -12.41 1.24 11.22
C ARG A 7 -12.08 1.19 12.71
N HIS A 8 -10.90 1.68 13.06
CA HIS A 8 -10.32 1.64 14.41
C HIS A 8 -9.82 0.26 14.87
N ASN A 9 -9.70 -0.71 13.94
CA ASN A 9 -8.91 -1.91 14.17
C ASN A 9 -7.45 -1.65 13.76
N ALA A 10 -6.55 -1.62 14.75
CA ALA A 10 -5.14 -1.32 14.53
C ALA A 10 -4.44 -2.28 13.53
N LEU A 11 -4.88 -3.54 13.47
CA LEU A 11 -4.32 -4.51 12.52
C LEU A 11 -4.77 -4.23 11.09
N ASP A 12 -6.04 -3.86 10.91
CA ASP A 12 -6.57 -3.49 9.60
C ASP A 12 -5.95 -2.20 9.08
N ASP A 13 -5.77 -1.23 9.97
CA ASP A 13 -5.06 0.01 9.68
C ASP A 13 -3.61 -0.29 9.26
N ALA A 14 -2.89 -1.13 9.99
CA ALA A 14 -1.52 -1.52 9.64
C ALA A 14 -1.43 -2.20 8.27
N ARG A 15 -2.36 -3.12 7.96
CA ARG A 15 -2.45 -3.77 6.63
C ARG A 15 -2.73 -2.77 5.52
N TYR A 16 -3.64 -1.84 5.76
CA TYR A 16 -3.96 -0.78 4.79
C TYR A 16 -2.76 0.13 4.52
N GLN A 17 -2.07 0.58 5.57
CA GLN A 17 -0.89 1.45 5.45
C GLN A 17 0.23 0.75 4.68
N ALA A 18 0.49 -0.54 4.96
CA ALA A 18 1.51 -1.30 4.22
C ALA A 18 1.20 -1.39 2.72
N LYS A 19 -0.07 -1.63 2.35
CA LYS A 19 -0.51 -1.60 0.94
C LYS A 19 -0.30 -0.23 0.30
N TYR A 20 -0.63 0.85 1.03
CA TYR A 20 -0.49 2.22 0.53
C TYR A 20 0.97 2.59 0.25
N VAL A 21 1.88 2.27 1.18
CA VAL A 21 3.33 2.47 1.02
C VAL A 21 3.89 1.68 -0.17
N SER A 22 3.45 0.41 -0.34
CA SER A 22 3.87 -0.42 -1.48
C SER A 22 3.49 0.20 -2.84
N VAL A 23 2.29 0.77 -2.95
CA VAL A 23 1.86 1.48 -4.18
C VAL A 23 2.69 2.73 -4.44
N ILE A 24 3.04 3.50 -3.39
CA ILE A 24 3.94 4.65 -3.55
C ILE A 24 5.29 4.19 -4.09
N TRP A 25 5.86 3.15 -3.50
CA TRP A 25 7.14 2.59 -3.91
C TRP A 25 7.14 2.14 -5.38
N GLN A 26 6.11 1.40 -5.79
CA GLN A 26 5.93 0.97 -7.18
C GLN A 26 5.83 2.13 -8.19
N LYS A 27 5.33 3.29 -7.77
CA LYS A 27 5.25 4.49 -8.63
C LYS A 27 6.55 5.28 -8.68
N LEU A 28 7.31 5.29 -7.58
CA LEU A 28 8.55 6.05 -7.47
C LEU A 28 9.73 5.36 -8.14
N ILE A 29 9.71 4.02 -8.18
CA ILE A 29 10.78 3.25 -8.81
C ILE A 29 10.23 2.73 -10.13
N PRO A 30 10.67 3.29 -11.28
CA PRO A 30 10.30 2.75 -12.58
C PRO A 30 10.66 1.27 -12.61
N SER A 31 9.78 0.45 -13.17
CA SER A 31 10.01 -0.98 -13.18
C SER A 31 11.37 -1.22 -13.85
N GLN A 32 12.26 -1.97 -13.20
CA GLN A 32 13.51 -2.40 -13.83
C GLN A 32 13.26 -3.24 -15.11
N ALA A 33 11.99 -3.56 -15.41
CA ALA A 33 11.58 -4.25 -16.61
C ALA A 33 11.50 -3.35 -17.85
N ASP A 34 11.67 -2.02 -17.71
CA ASP A 34 11.69 -1.07 -18.83
C ASP A 34 13.13 -0.75 -19.32
N SER A 35 14.12 -1.61 -19.01
CA SER A 35 15.53 -1.50 -19.45
C SER A 35 15.85 -2.29 -20.71
#